data_AF-A0A1G2P6R0-F1
#
_entry.id   AF-A0A1G2P6R0-F1
#
_cell.length_a   1.000
_cell.length_b   1.000
_cell.length_c   1.000
_cell.angle_alpha   90.00
_cell.angle_beta   90.00
_cell.angle_gamma   90.00
#
_symmetry.space_group_name_H-M   'P 1'
#
loop_
_entity.id
_entity.type
_entity.pdbx_description
1 polymer ?
#
loop_
_entity_poly.entity_id
_entity_poly.type
_entity_poly.pdbx_seq_one_letter_code
_entity_poly.pdbx_strand_id
1 'polypeptide(L)' 'MTTLTVSKKEFKSVIRESIREALVSELAQIRAAFLPFVSDKEQKEIERQYGKPTRKTAKSYIARI' A
#
# COMPACT_ATOMS: atom_id res chain seq x y z
N MET A 1 -28.12 -3.38 28.61
CA MET A 1 -27.37 -2.80 27.48
C MET A 1 -26.18 -2.04 28.04
N THR A 2 -24.97 -2.35 27.58
CA THR A 2 -23.74 -1.68 28.01
C THR A 2 -23.52 -0.43 27.17
N THR A 3 -23.56 0.73 27.82
CA THR A 3 -23.26 2.03 27.20
C THR A 3 -21.75 2.25 27.16
N LEU A 4 -21.16 2.21 25.96
CA LEU A 4 -19.76 2.56 25.73
C LEU A 4 -19.64 4.07 25.52
N THR A 5 -19.01 4.76 26.47
CA THR A 5 -18.69 6.19 26.34
C THR A 5 -17.34 6.35 25.64
N VAL A 6 -17.37 6.77 24.37
CA VAL A 6 -16.16 7.06 23.58
C VAL A 6 -16.09 8.56 23.30
N SER A 7 -14.91 9.17 23.43
CA SER A 7 -14.78 10.58 23.10
C SER A 7 -14.96 10.80 21.59
N LYS A 8 -15.55 11.93 21.20
CA LYS A 8 -15.70 12.31 19.79
C LYS A 8 -14.38 12.28 19.02
N LYS A 9 -13.26 12.55 19.71
CA LYS A 9 -11.91 12.54 19.13
C LYS A 9 -11.45 11.12 18.81
N GLU A 10 -11.59 10.20 19.76
CA GLU A 10 -11.22 8.78 19.57
C GLU A 10 -12.06 8.14 18.47
N PHE A 11 -13.37 8.39 18.48
CA PHE A 11 -14.27 7.87 17.45
C PHE A 11 -13.86 8.32 16.05
N LYS A 12 -13.57 9.62 15.87
CA LYS A 12 -13.05 10.14 14.59
C LYS A 12 -11.70 9.54 14.21
N SER A 13 -10.84 9.27 15.19
CA SER A 13 -9.52 8.68 14.95
C SER A 13 -9.67 7.26 14.41
N VAL A 14 -10.48 6.43 15.07
CA VAL A 14 -10.73 5.04 14.66
C VAL A 14 -11.31 5.00 13.25
N ILE A 15 -12.32 5.82 12.94
CA ILE A 15 -12.89 5.88 11.59
C ILE A 15 -11.83 6.24 10.55
N ARG A 16 -11.00 7.25 10.84
CA ARG A 16 -9.94 7.68 9.91
C ARG A 16 -8.90 6.57 9.70
N GLU A 17 -8.53 5.85 10.75
CA GLU A 17 -7.61 4.70 10.69
C GLU A 17 -8.20 3.61 9.77
N SER A 18 -9.45 3.21 10.02
CA SER A 18 -10.12 2.17 9.23
C SER A 18 -10.24 2.54 7.75
N ILE A 19 -10.58 3.80 7.43
CA ILE A 19 -10.63 4.27 6.04
C ILE A 19 -9.23 4.25 5.41
N ARG A 20 -8.20 4.68 6.16
CA ARG A 20 -6.82 4.68 5.66
C ARG A 20 -6.35 3.26 5.35
N GLU A 21 -6.62 2.31 6.23
CA GLU A 21 -6.25 0.90 6.03
C GLU A 21 -6.93 0.31 4.79
N ALA A 22 -8.24 0.54 4.63
CA ALA A 22 -8.98 0.12 3.45
C ALA A 22 -8.38 0.72 2.17
N LEU A 23 -8.17 2.04 2.14
CA LEU A 23 -7.60 2.73 0.98
C LEU A 23 -6.19 2.24 0.65
N VAL A 24 -5.34 1.98 1.65
CA VAL A 24 -3.97 1.47 1.44
C VAL A 24 -4.00 0.10 0.77
N SER A 25 -4.92 -0.78 1.18
CA SER A 25 -5.10 -2.10 0.56
C SER A 25 -5.55 -1.99 -0.89
N GLU A 26 -6.60 -1.22 -1.16
CA GLU A 26 -7.17 -1.07 -2.51
C GLU A 26 -6.20 -0.36 -3.47
N LEU A 27 -5.56 0.72 -3.02
CA LEU A 27 -4.58 1.45 -3.83
C LEU A 27 -3.37 0.59 -4.20
N ALA A 28 -2.97 -0.35 -3.35
CA ALA A 28 -1.88 -1.26 -3.66
C ALA A 28 -2.24 -2.18 -4.84
N GLN A 29 -3.46 -2.73 -4.83
CA GLN A 29 -3.95 -3.59 -5.91
C GLN A 29 -4.11 -2.81 -7.23
N ILE A 30 -4.70 -1.62 -7.16
CA ILE A 30 -4.86 -0.72 -8.32
C ILE A 30 -3.48 -0.39 -8.91
N ARG A 31 -2.52 0.01 -8.08
CA ARG A 31 -1.16 0.30 -8.55
C ARG A 31 -0.48 -0.90 -9.19
N ALA A 32 -0.71 -2.10 -8.67
CA ALA A 32 -0.18 -3.33 -9.27
C ALA A 32 -0.84 -3.63 -10.62
N ALA A 33 -2.16 -3.43 -10.75
CA ALA A 33 -2.89 -3.64 -12.01
C ALA A 33 -2.46 -2.66 -13.12
N PHE A 34 -2.06 -1.45 -12.76
CA PHE A 34 -1.56 -0.43 -13.70
C PHE A 34 -0.03 -0.41 -13.82
N LEU A 35 0.68 -1.30 -13.13
CA LEU A 35 2.14 -1.36 -13.26
C LEU A 35 2.48 -1.98 -14.62
N PRO A 36 3.31 -1.33 -15.45
CA PRO A 36 3.78 -1.96 -16.67
C PRO A 36 4.53 -3.25 -16.32
N PHE A 37 4.39 -4.28 -17.15
CA PHE A 37 5.24 -5.45 -17.04
C PHE A 37 6.70 -5.03 -17.20
N VAL A 38 7.54 -5.42 -16.24
CA VAL A 38 8.98 -5.20 -16.27
C VAL A 38 9.64 -6.58 -16.18
N SER A 39 10.40 -6.94 -17.21
CA SER A 39 11.16 -8.19 -17.20
C SER A 39 12.33 -8.13 -16.21
N ASP A 40 12.85 -9.29 -15.78
CA ASP A 40 14.02 -9.36 -14.89
C ASP A 40 15.25 -8.63 -15.48
N LYS A 41 15.40 -8.64 -16.80
CA LYS A 41 16.50 -7.95 -17.50
C LYS A 41 16.34 -6.44 -17.39
N GLU A 42 15.13 -5.93 -17.62
CA GLU A 42 14.82 -4.50 -17.49
C GLU A 42 14.93 -4.03 -16.03
N GLN A 43 14.43 -4.82 -15.08
CA GLN A 43 14.55 -4.49 -13.65
C GLN A 43 16.01 -4.41 -13.21
N LYS A 44 16.88 -5.33 -13.67
CA LYS A 44 18.33 -5.26 -13.43
C LYS A 44 18.98 -4.01 -14.01
N GLU A 45 18.56 -3.58 -15.20
CA GLU A 45 19.06 -2.35 -15.82
C GLU A 45 18.62 -1.11 -15.04
N ILE A 46 17.35 -1.05 -14.61
CA ILE A 46 16.82 0.02 -13.77
C ILE A 46 17.62 0.11 -12.46
N GLU A 47 17.85 -1.01 -11.78
CA GLU A 47 18.64 -1.03 -10.54
C GLU A 47 20.09 -0.62 -10.76
N ARG A 48 20.68 -0.96 -11.92
CA ARG A 48 22.03 -0.52 -12.29
C ARG A 48 22.11 1.00 -12.46
N GLN A 49 21.11 1.60 -13.09
CA GLN A 49 21.10 3.04 -13.39
C GLN A 49 20.70 3.90 -12.18
N TYR A 50 19.70 3.45 -11.42
CA TYR A 50 19.05 4.27 -10.38
C TYR A 50 19.32 3.78 -8.95
N GLY A 51 19.98 2.62 -8.80
CA GLY A 51 20.20 1.96 -7.52
C GLY A 51 19.00 1.12 -7.08
N LYS A 52 19.24 0.27 -6.07
CA LYS A 52 18.17 -0.54 -5.48
C LYS A 52 17.24 0.32 -4.63
N PRO A 53 15.93 0.01 -4.60
CA PRO A 53 15.01 0.65 -3.67
C PRO A 53 15.53 0.51 -2.22
N THR A 54 15.86 1.63 -1.58
CA THR A 54 16.49 1.62 -0.25
C THR A 54 15.49 1.60 0.90
N ARG A 55 14.21 1.91 0.63
CA ARG A 55 13.17 1.96 1.66
C ARG A 55 12.46 0.61 1.81
N LYS A 56 12.19 0.21 3.05
CA LYS A 56 11.33 -0.94 3.42
C LYS A 56 9.90 -0.86 2.85
N THR A 57 9.54 0.25 2.19
CA THR A 57 8.28 0.45 1.47
C THR A 57 8.25 -0.24 0.11
N ALA A 58 9.39 -0.72 -0.41
CA ALA A 58 9.41 -1.55 -1.60
C ALA A 58 8.68 -2.87 -1.31
N LYS A 59 7.50 -3.01 -1.90
CA LYS A 59 6.65 -4.20 -1.78
C LYS A 59 6.52 -4.84 -3.15
N SER A 60 6.77 -6.12 -3.23
CA SER A 60 6.49 -6.93 -4.41
C SER A 60 5.06 -7.46 -4.31
N TYR A 61 4.31 -7.35 -5.40
CA TYR A 61 2.96 -7.88 -5.50
C TYR A 61 2.92 -8.88 -6.64
N ILE A 62 2.35 -10.05 -6.39
CA ILE A 62 2.00 -10.99 -7.45
C ILE A 62 0.57 -10.63 -7.86
N ALA A 63 0.43 -9.84 -8.92
CA ALA A 63 -0.86 -9.62 -9.55
C ALA A 63 -1.19 -10.85 -10.41
N ARG A 64 -2.31 -11.51 -10.12
CA ARG A 64 -2.91 -12.48 -11.05
C ARG A 64 -3.89 -11.68 -11.90
N ILE A 65 -3.47 -11.32 -13.10
CA ILE A 65 -4.30 -10.70 -14.13
C ILE A 65 -4.83 -11.82 -15.03
#